data_AF-A0A1I8BDW6-F1
#
_entry.id   AF-A0A1I8BDW6-F1
#
_cell.length_a   1.000
_cell.length_b   1.000
_cell.length_c   1.000
_cell.angle_alpha   90.00
_cell.angle_beta   90.00
_cell.angle_gamma   90.00
#
_symmetry.space_group_name_H-M   'P 1'
#
loop_
_entity.id
_entity.type
_entity.pdbx_description
1 polymer ?
#
loop_
_entity_poly.entity_id
_entity_poly.type
_entity_poly.pdbx_seq_one_letter_code
_entity_poly.pdbx_strand_id
1 'polypeptide(L)'
;MASKAKRSKAQREQAIHVDASADETFDTRSSNVTNETSSNSSNPHVSVRQQEKVYLQSLNDRLAGYIERVRTLETENTRLQVQIHEVEIVERKEKENLSTRYEVKIDDLRKQLEYLTREKAKLQIEHDKATSGYEELKSRVPQLERDFKKAEKDKFLAYDEIQNLNARLTNVDSARGQLAEENDKLKNDLYTADKQVEVLRRQLEDEVLLRTELENRMQTLREDLDFSRRSHDNQIEEMRRKRQVEMTHYGEEVQHKYEAKLQEQLKAMRADFDERIAAQRADIEDLYLTKLTDANTQAVKYREASARAREEAMSLGVRLRDLELSTKDHQGIVDGLNRRVKELEGALRRAHDDAELRLQQRDEQIVQLKSAIENLTNDYQDLLDLKVKLDTELNAYHQMLEQEEARLQITPSGSPNTSAATSNLSAPPSSSTRAGLRSSPSIFNGSGGGDGFLIGSRRGTKRRRINQEDFVSFDQTAEKWNTTGHAEGDVFIDEVDVEGKFIRLANKGDEDISVGNWVVRSTAGETETTFKFHSRAKISPGKHVMIWSSNANAEHQPPTSFVMKNQIWPHDRCIRTEVLNPDRETIAWRESILKQSFNGVQYGTDADKNCVIM
;
A
#
# COMPACT_ATOMS: atom_id res chain seq x y z
N MET A 1 -103.13 -58.85 51.17
CA MET A 1 -103.36 -58.69 52.64
C MET A 1 -104.85 -58.91 52.94
N ALA A 2 -105.23 -59.14 54.20
CA ALA A 2 -106.61 -59.54 54.56
C ALA A 2 -107.29 -58.57 55.55
N SER A 3 -108.59 -58.36 55.38
CA SER A 3 -109.57 -57.81 56.34
C SER A 3 -110.98 -58.12 55.79
N LYS A 4 -111.92 -58.70 56.57
CA LYS A 4 -112.71 -58.18 57.72
C LYS A 4 -113.73 -57.09 57.32
N ALA A 5 -114.99 -57.07 57.80
CA ALA A 5 -115.80 -58.06 58.54
C ALA A 5 -117.28 -57.59 58.72
N LYS A 6 -118.21 -58.54 59.05
CA LYS A 6 -119.59 -58.34 59.61
C LYS A 6 -120.61 -57.70 58.62
N ARG A 7 -121.96 -57.81 58.75
CA ARG A 7 -122.91 -58.19 59.84
C ARG A 7 -123.16 -59.72 59.95
N SER A 8 -124.33 -60.40 59.87
CA SER A 8 -125.77 -60.06 59.75
C SER A 8 -126.69 -61.17 60.34
N LYS A 9 -128.00 -60.89 60.53
CA LYS A 9 -129.12 -61.72 61.09
C LYS A 9 -130.46 -60.98 60.81
N ALA A 10 -131.69 -61.53 60.83
CA ALA A 10 -132.32 -62.88 60.94
C ALA A 10 -133.74 -62.79 60.29
N GLN A 11 -134.50 -63.84 59.93
CA GLN A 11 -135.39 -64.76 60.70
C GLN A 11 -135.73 -65.98 59.77
N ARG A 12 -135.89 -67.26 60.19
CA ARG A 12 -136.97 -67.95 60.98
C ARG A 12 -138.34 -67.99 60.23
N GLU A 13 -139.11 -69.08 60.07
CA GLU A 13 -139.34 -70.38 60.80
C GLU A 13 -139.57 -71.59 59.81
N GLN A 14 -139.18 -72.86 60.10
CA GLN A 14 -139.88 -74.04 60.70
C GLN A 14 -141.19 -74.54 59.98
N ALA A 15 -141.64 -75.82 60.00
CA ALA A 15 -141.06 -77.19 60.06
C ALA A 15 -142.21 -78.27 60.01
N ILE A 16 -141.94 -79.55 59.69
CA ILE A 16 -142.83 -80.77 59.86
C ILE A 16 -144.08 -80.84 58.91
N HIS A 17 -144.62 -81.95 58.33
CA HIS A 17 -144.33 -83.42 58.20
C HIS A 17 -145.31 -84.43 58.91
N VAL A 18 -145.44 -85.66 58.34
CA VAL A 18 -146.14 -86.90 58.83
C VAL A 18 -147.66 -87.11 58.53
N ASP A 19 -147.91 -87.92 57.48
CA ASP A 19 -148.62 -89.24 57.44
C ASP A 19 -150.12 -89.47 57.86
N ALA A 20 -150.62 -90.67 57.52
CA ALA A 20 -152.01 -91.09 57.31
C ALA A 20 -152.82 -91.62 58.53
N SER A 21 -154.16 -91.74 58.36
CA SER A 21 -155.00 -92.92 58.75
C SER A 21 -156.49 -92.77 58.35
N ALA A 22 -157.30 -93.83 58.55
CA ALA A 22 -158.59 -94.08 57.88
C ALA A 22 -159.87 -94.09 58.78
N ASP A 23 -161.01 -94.33 58.11
CA ASP A 23 -162.12 -95.27 58.47
C ASP A 23 -163.52 -94.81 58.96
N GLU A 24 -164.54 -95.62 58.59
CA GLU A 24 -165.90 -95.85 59.17
C GLU A 24 -166.94 -94.70 59.40
N THR A 25 -168.28 -94.86 59.54
CA THR A 25 -169.33 -95.89 59.20
C THR A 25 -170.79 -95.31 59.22
N PHE A 26 -171.75 -96.01 58.57
CA PHE A 26 -173.25 -96.08 58.79
C PHE A 26 -174.15 -94.81 58.63
N ASP A 27 -175.49 -94.86 58.49
CA ASP A 27 -176.53 -95.73 59.13
C ASP A 27 -177.90 -95.88 58.35
N THR A 28 -178.66 -96.97 58.65
CA THR A 28 -180.13 -97.34 58.57
C THR A 28 -181.17 -96.72 57.57
N ARG A 29 -182.43 -97.21 57.36
CA ARG A 29 -183.15 -98.54 57.34
C ARG A 29 -184.71 -98.36 57.33
N SER A 30 -185.51 -99.15 56.59
CA SER A 30 -186.96 -99.50 56.90
C SER A 30 -187.62 -100.54 55.97
N SER A 31 -188.84 -101.04 56.28
CA SER A 31 -189.41 -102.31 55.74
C SER A 31 -190.94 -102.58 55.92
N ASN A 32 -191.49 -103.52 55.11
CA ASN A 32 -192.66 -104.44 55.32
C ASN A 32 -194.15 -104.00 55.19
N VAL A 33 -195.04 -104.94 54.75
CA VAL A 33 -196.49 -105.18 55.10
C VAL A 33 -197.08 -106.39 54.29
N THR A 34 -198.27 -106.93 54.63
CA THR A 34 -199.00 -108.09 53.99
C THR A 34 -200.23 -107.64 53.13
N ASN A 35 -201.27 -108.38 52.68
CA ASN A 35 -201.92 -109.71 52.93
C ASN A 35 -202.64 -110.19 51.60
N GLU A 36 -203.56 -111.17 51.40
CA GLU A 36 -204.58 -111.94 52.17
C GLU A 36 -204.63 -113.48 51.80
N THR A 37 -205.81 -114.09 51.57
CA THR A 37 -206.06 -115.56 51.29
C THR A 37 -207.06 -115.78 50.10
N SER A 38 -207.90 -116.82 49.85
CA SER A 38 -208.56 -117.91 50.64
C SER A 38 -209.05 -119.12 49.78
N SER A 39 -209.93 -120.03 50.29
CA SER A 39 -210.19 -121.38 49.72
C SER A 39 -211.63 -121.97 49.90
N ASN A 40 -212.04 -122.98 49.09
CA ASN A 40 -212.58 -124.32 49.53
C ASN A 40 -212.88 -125.32 48.35
N SER A 41 -213.41 -126.53 48.62
CA SER A 41 -213.48 -127.75 47.73
C SER A 41 -214.95 -128.24 47.45
N SER A 42 -215.32 -129.34 46.72
CA SER A 42 -214.59 -130.52 46.19
C SER A 42 -215.12 -131.22 44.89
N ASN A 43 -216.08 -132.18 44.94
CA ASN A 43 -216.33 -133.26 43.93
C ASN A 43 -217.84 -133.64 43.79
N PRO A 44 -218.34 -134.40 42.76
CA PRO A 44 -217.62 -135.32 41.85
C PRO A 44 -217.94 -135.29 40.32
N HIS A 45 -217.04 -135.89 39.52
CA HIS A 45 -217.19 -136.54 38.19
C HIS A 45 -218.23 -136.05 37.14
N VAL A 46 -217.74 -135.53 35.99
CA VAL A 46 -217.99 -136.00 34.58
C VAL A 46 -217.49 -134.99 33.52
N SER A 47 -217.50 -133.68 33.80
CA SER A 47 -217.26 -132.60 32.79
C SER A 47 -215.78 -132.36 32.37
N VAL A 48 -214.91 -133.35 32.51
CA VAL A 48 -213.44 -133.18 32.62
C VAL A 48 -212.73 -133.08 31.25
N ARG A 49 -213.20 -132.23 30.32
CA ARG A 49 -212.51 -131.98 29.02
C ARG A 49 -212.56 -130.57 28.42
N GLN A 50 -213.52 -129.71 28.77
CA GLN A 50 -213.73 -128.45 28.02
C GLN A 50 -212.95 -127.23 28.55
N GLN A 51 -212.68 -127.15 29.85
CA GLN A 51 -212.10 -125.94 30.47
C GLN A 51 -210.57 -125.82 30.36
N GLU A 52 -209.85 -126.94 30.25
CA GLU A 52 -208.38 -126.99 30.27
C GLU A 52 -207.74 -126.22 29.12
N LYS A 53 -208.39 -126.21 27.94
CA LYS A 53 -207.91 -125.50 26.74
C LYS A 53 -207.86 -123.97 26.91
N VAL A 54 -208.80 -123.39 27.66
CA VAL A 54 -208.89 -121.92 27.85
C VAL A 54 -207.78 -121.43 28.79
N TYR A 55 -207.45 -122.23 29.81
CA TYR A 55 -206.42 -121.89 30.79
C TYR A 55 -205.04 -121.75 30.14
N LEU A 56 -204.65 -122.69 29.27
CA LEU A 56 -203.38 -122.67 28.54
C LEU A 56 -203.24 -121.44 27.62
N GLN A 57 -204.34 -120.95 27.04
CA GLN A 57 -204.29 -119.77 26.18
C GLN A 57 -203.95 -118.50 26.98
N SER A 58 -204.54 -118.33 28.17
CA SER A 58 -204.24 -117.20 29.06
C SER A 58 -202.79 -117.15 29.56
N LEU A 59 -202.10 -118.30 29.58
CA LEU A 59 -200.69 -118.41 29.96
C LEU A 59 -199.77 -117.94 28.82
N ASN A 60 -200.10 -118.26 27.57
CA ASN A 60 -199.35 -117.80 26.40
C ASN A 60 -199.41 -116.28 26.22
N ASP A 61 -200.57 -115.66 26.44
CA ASP A 61 -200.72 -114.20 26.31
C ASP A 61 -199.84 -113.45 27.34
N ARG A 62 -199.71 -113.99 28.56
CA ARG A 62 -198.74 -113.51 29.56
C ARG A 62 -197.29 -113.69 29.12
N LEU A 63 -196.96 -114.82 28.50
CA LEU A 63 -195.61 -115.10 28.00
C LEU A 63 -195.22 -114.15 26.86
N ALA A 64 -196.15 -113.83 25.95
CA ALA A 64 -195.95 -112.83 24.91
C ALA A 64 -195.65 -111.44 25.49
N GLY A 65 -196.39 -111.01 26.53
CA GLY A 65 -196.13 -109.74 27.22
C GLY A 65 -194.73 -109.67 27.89
N TYR A 66 -194.22 -110.79 28.40
CA TYR A 66 -192.84 -110.87 28.90
C TYR A 66 -191.80 -110.80 27.77
N ILE A 67 -192.04 -111.46 26.63
CA ILE A 67 -191.13 -111.42 25.47
C ILE A 67 -191.05 -110.00 24.89
N GLU A 68 -192.19 -109.29 24.81
CA GLU A 68 -192.24 -107.90 24.37
C GLU A 68 -191.45 -106.98 25.32
N ARG A 69 -191.63 -107.16 26.64
CA ARG A 69 -190.85 -106.45 27.68
C ARG A 69 -189.35 -106.72 27.55
N VAL A 70 -188.93 -107.97 27.35
CA VAL A 70 -187.51 -108.32 27.14
C VAL A 70 -186.95 -107.63 25.91
N ARG A 71 -187.66 -107.63 24.77
CA ARG A 71 -187.23 -106.89 23.56
C ARG A 71 -187.10 -105.38 23.79
N THR A 72 -187.99 -104.77 24.57
CA THR A 72 -187.83 -103.34 24.94
C THR A 72 -186.60 -103.10 25.81
N LEU A 73 -186.24 -104.04 26.69
CA LEU A 73 -185.02 -103.96 27.50
C LEU A 73 -183.75 -104.25 26.69
N GLU A 74 -183.79 -105.15 25.70
CA GLU A 74 -182.66 -105.43 24.80
C GLU A 74 -182.37 -104.24 23.87
N THR A 75 -183.41 -103.60 23.32
CA THR A 75 -183.27 -102.39 22.50
C THR A 75 -182.85 -101.17 23.33
N GLU A 76 -183.28 -101.06 24.58
CA GLU A 76 -182.80 -100.01 25.49
C GLU A 76 -181.35 -100.26 25.98
N ASN A 77 -180.98 -101.49 26.30
CA ASN A 77 -179.62 -101.85 26.73
C ASN A 77 -178.61 -101.66 25.58
N THR A 78 -178.96 -102.03 24.34
CA THR A 78 -178.12 -101.73 23.17
C THR A 78 -178.02 -100.23 22.88
N ARG A 79 -179.11 -99.45 23.06
CA ARG A 79 -179.05 -97.97 23.03
C ARG A 79 -178.08 -97.42 24.08
N LEU A 80 -178.17 -97.89 25.32
CA LEU A 80 -177.30 -97.44 26.41
C LEU A 80 -175.82 -97.81 26.16
N GLN A 81 -175.54 -99.00 25.62
CA GLN A 81 -174.17 -99.39 25.22
C GLN A 81 -173.60 -98.48 24.13
N VAL A 82 -174.40 -98.09 23.14
CA VAL A 82 -173.99 -97.11 22.11
C VAL A 82 -173.73 -95.74 22.73
N GLN A 83 -174.58 -95.26 23.65
CA GLN A 83 -174.38 -93.98 24.33
C GLN A 83 -173.14 -93.98 25.24
N ILE A 84 -172.88 -95.07 25.96
CA ILE A 84 -171.65 -95.24 26.76
C ILE A 84 -170.43 -95.15 25.84
N HIS A 85 -170.43 -95.88 24.72
CA HIS A 85 -169.30 -95.88 23.79
C HIS A 85 -169.11 -94.52 23.09
N GLU A 86 -170.19 -93.80 22.78
CA GLU A 86 -170.14 -92.43 22.26
C GLU A 86 -169.52 -91.47 23.28
N VAL A 87 -169.93 -91.54 24.55
CA VAL A 87 -169.33 -90.76 25.65
C VAL A 87 -167.86 -91.12 25.88
N GLU A 88 -167.48 -92.40 25.85
CA GLU A 88 -166.07 -92.83 25.92
C GLU A 88 -165.23 -92.25 24.77
N ILE A 89 -165.79 -92.20 23.56
CA ILE A 89 -165.13 -91.61 22.37
C ILE A 89 -165.01 -90.09 22.52
N VAL A 90 -166.04 -89.41 23.02
CA VAL A 90 -166.01 -87.96 23.27
C VAL A 90 -165.00 -87.63 24.37
N GLU A 91 -165.06 -88.28 25.52
CA GLU A 91 -164.09 -88.08 26.61
C GLU A 91 -162.65 -88.35 26.15
N ARG A 92 -162.42 -89.40 25.35
CA ARG A 92 -161.09 -89.70 24.82
C ARG A 92 -160.60 -88.60 23.90
N LYS A 93 -161.46 -88.12 22.98
CA LYS A 93 -161.16 -86.98 22.11
C LYS A 93 -160.96 -85.69 22.88
N GLU A 94 -161.69 -85.44 23.96
CA GLU A 94 -161.50 -84.24 24.79
C GLU A 94 -160.18 -84.30 25.57
N LYS A 95 -159.83 -85.45 26.13
CA LYS A 95 -158.54 -85.69 26.80
C LYS A 95 -157.38 -85.58 25.81
N GLU A 96 -157.52 -86.12 24.60
CA GLU A 96 -156.56 -86.00 23.49
C GLU A 96 -156.42 -84.53 23.04
N ASN A 97 -157.52 -83.84 22.73
CA ASN A 97 -157.53 -82.41 22.38
C ASN A 97 -156.89 -81.54 23.48
N LEU A 98 -157.11 -81.87 24.76
CA LEU A 98 -156.52 -81.16 25.89
C LEU A 98 -155.01 -81.44 26.01
N SER A 99 -154.60 -82.69 25.78
CA SER A 99 -153.18 -83.07 25.68
C SER A 99 -152.48 -82.30 24.56
N THR A 100 -153.03 -82.31 23.34
CA THR A 100 -152.49 -81.57 22.19
C THR A 100 -152.41 -80.06 22.46
N ARG A 101 -153.41 -79.47 23.14
CA ARG A 101 -153.37 -78.05 23.54
C ARG A 101 -152.24 -77.76 24.53
N TYR A 102 -152.00 -78.64 25.51
CA TYR A 102 -150.90 -78.47 26.46
C TYR A 102 -149.54 -78.78 25.83
N GLU A 103 -149.43 -79.77 24.95
CA GLU A 103 -148.22 -80.09 24.17
C GLU A 103 -147.80 -78.91 23.30
N VAL A 104 -148.73 -78.34 22.51
CA VAL A 104 -148.48 -77.12 21.72
C VAL A 104 -148.03 -75.97 22.62
N LYS A 105 -148.65 -75.80 23.80
CA LYS A 105 -148.27 -74.74 24.74
C LYS A 105 -146.89 -74.97 25.37
N ILE A 106 -146.53 -76.22 25.67
CA ILE A 106 -145.20 -76.62 26.16
C ILE A 106 -144.15 -76.36 25.06
N ASP A 107 -144.44 -76.70 23.81
CA ASP A 107 -143.52 -76.48 22.70
C ASP A 107 -143.35 -75.00 22.35
N ASP A 108 -144.40 -74.18 22.48
CA ASP A 108 -144.25 -72.72 22.34
C ASP A 108 -143.43 -72.11 23.49
N LEU A 109 -143.60 -72.60 24.73
CA LEU A 109 -142.75 -72.21 25.86
C LEU A 109 -141.29 -72.67 25.67
N ARG A 110 -141.06 -73.86 25.11
CA ARG A 110 -139.71 -74.35 24.71
C ARG A 110 -139.11 -73.44 23.64
N LYS A 111 -139.82 -73.13 22.56
CA LYS A 111 -139.36 -72.20 21.49
C LYS A 111 -139.00 -70.82 22.06
N GLN A 112 -139.82 -70.29 22.98
CA GLN A 112 -139.54 -69.02 23.67
C GLN A 112 -138.29 -69.11 24.56
N LEU A 113 -138.14 -70.18 25.35
CA LEU A 113 -136.95 -70.39 26.19
C LEU A 113 -135.68 -70.56 25.35
N GLU A 114 -135.73 -71.30 24.25
CA GLU A 114 -134.61 -71.40 23.31
C GLU A 114 -134.30 -70.06 22.64
N TYR A 115 -135.31 -69.29 22.22
CA TYR A 115 -135.13 -67.96 21.64
C TYR A 115 -134.41 -67.03 22.62
N LEU A 116 -134.90 -66.92 23.85
CA LEU A 116 -134.29 -66.12 24.92
C LEU A 116 -132.87 -66.63 25.28
N THR A 117 -132.62 -67.94 25.19
CA THR A 117 -131.28 -68.52 25.39
C THR A 117 -130.32 -68.14 24.26
N ARG A 118 -130.77 -68.18 23.00
CA ARG A 118 -129.98 -67.73 21.83
C ARG A 118 -129.72 -66.21 21.89
N GLU A 119 -130.72 -65.43 22.27
CA GLU A 119 -130.63 -63.97 22.40
C GLU A 119 -129.67 -63.57 23.52
N LYS A 120 -129.82 -64.19 24.71
CA LYS A 120 -128.86 -64.04 25.83
C LYS A 120 -127.44 -64.41 25.41
N ALA A 121 -127.25 -65.49 24.65
CA ALA A 121 -125.93 -65.89 24.15
C ALA A 121 -125.33 -64.86 23.17
N LYS A 122 -126.14 -64.27 22.28
CA LYS A 122 -125.69 -63.17 21.40
C LYS A 122 -125.27 -61.94 22.22
N LEU A 123 -126.13 -61.48 23.13
CA LEU A 123 -125.87 -60.32 23.98
C LEU A 123 -124.64 -60.54 24.88
N GLN A 124 -124.39 -61.76 25.35
CA GLN A 124 -123.16 -62.12 26.06
C GLN A 124 -121.93 -61.99 25.16
N ILE A 125 -121.97 -62.51 23.93
CA ILE A 125 -120.85 -62.38 22.96
C ILE A 125 -120.61 -60.91 22.60
N GLU A 126 -121.66 -60.10 22.44
CA GLU A 126 -121.55 -58.66 22.17
C GLU A 126 -120.98 -57.89 23.37
N HIS A 127 -121.41 -58.21 24.60
CA HIS A 127 -120.83 -57.70 25.83
C HIS A 127 -119.34 -58.07 25.97
N ASP A 128 -118.98 -59.32 25.71
CA ASP A 128 -117.61 -59.82 25.88
C ASP A 128 -116.67 -59.26 24.77
N LYS A 129 -117.22 -59.00 23.58
CA LYS A 129 -116.53 -58.23 22.52
C LYS A 129 -116.38 -56.74 22.88
N ALA A 130 -117.40 -56.13 23.47
CA ALA A 130 -117.34 -54.72 23.88
C ALA A 130 -116.38 -54.50 25.06
N THR A 131 -116.37 -55.40 26.04
CA THR A 131 -115.47 -55.34 27.20
C THR A 131 -114.03 -55.66 26.84
N SER A 132 -113.77 -56.65 25.96
CA SER A 132 -112.41 -56.89 25.46
C SER A 132 -111.87 -55.71 24.62
N GLY A 133 -112.70 -55.11 23.76
CA GLY A 133 -112.33 -53.87 23.04
C GLY A 133 -112.10 -52.67 23.97
N TYR A 134 -112.89 -52.54 25.04
CA TYR A 134 -112.69 -51.53 26.07
C TYR A 134 -111.38 -51.75 26.84
N GLU A 135 -111.07 -52.97 27.27
CA GLU A 135 -109.81 -53.28 27.97
C GLU A 135 -108.58 -53.11 27.06
N GLU A 136 -108.68 -53.44 25.76
CA GLU A 136 -107.61 -53.12 24.80
C GLU A 136 -107.39 -51.60 24.73
N LEU A 137 -108.45 -50.81 24.52
CA LEU A 137 -108.36 -49.35 24.43
C LEU A 137 -107.84 -48.72 25.74
N LYS A 138 -108.32 -49.22 26.88
CA LYS A 138 -107.88 -48.85 28.24
C LYS A 138 -106.42 -49.22 28.53
N SER A 139 -105.88 -50.24 27.89
CA SER A 139 -104.44 -50.54 27.92
C SER A 139 -103.63 -49.67 26.95
N ARG A 140 -104.22 -49.28 25.81
CA ARG A 140 -103.62 -48.47 24.75
C ARG A 140 -103.43 -47.01 25.17
N VAL A 141 -104.45 -46.40 25.80
CA VAL A 141 -104.44 -44.99 26.27
C VAL A 141 -103.21 -44.64 27.12
N PRO A 142 -102.89 -45.35 28.22
CA PRO A 142 -101.72 -45.01 29.06
C PRO A 142 -100.38 -45.32 28.37
N GLN A 143 -100.36 -46.01 27.23
CA GLN A 143 -99.17 -46.11 26.38
C GLN A 143 -99.04 -44.91 25.45
N LEU A 144 -100.11 -44.54 24.75
CA LEU A 144 -100.16 -43.32 23.92
C LEU A 144 -99.85 -42.05 24.73
N GLU A 145 -100.30 -41.98 26.00
CA GLU A 145 -99.89 -40.90 26.91
C GLU A 145 -98.39 -40.87 27.20
N ARG A 146 -97.75 -42.03 27.39
CA ARG A 146 -96.30 -42.13 27.64
C ARG A 146 -95.52 -41.72 26.38
N ASP A 147 -95.96 -42.18 25.22
CA ASP A 147 -95.33 -41.88 23.94
C ASP A 147 -95.49 -40.39 23.57
N PHE A 148 -96.66 -39.80 23.84
CA PHE A 148 -96.88 -38.35 23.72
C PHE A 148 -95.99 -37.55 24.68
N LYS A 149 -95.97 -37.90 25.97
CA LYS A 149 -95.12 -37.24 27.00
C LYS A 149 -93.63 -37.43 26.73
N LYS A 150 -93.23 -38.44 25.95
CA LYS A 150 -91.87 -38.59 25.43
C LYS A 150 -91.64 -37.65 24.25
N ALA A 151 -92.49 -37.69 23.23
CA ALA A 151 -92.38 -36.84 22.04
C ALA A 151 -92.41 -35.33 22.39
N GLU A 152 -93.16 -34.93 23.40
CA GLU A 152 -93.21 -33.55 23.91
C GLU A 152 -91.88 -33.12 24.56
N LYS A 153 -91.21 -34.01 25.30
CA LYS A 153 -89.87 -33.78 25.86
C LYS A 153 -88.80 -33.78 24.76
N ASP A 154 -88.84 -34.74 23.85
CA ASP A 154 -87.90 -34.84 22.73
C ASP A 154 -88.00 -33.57 21.85
N LYS A 155 -89.22 -33.07 21.61
CA LYS A 155 -89.48 -31.77 20.97
C LYS A 155 -88.90 -30.60 21.77
N PHE A 156 -89.10 -30.54 23.09
CA PHE A 156 -88.56 -29.46 23.92
C PHE A 156 -87.03 -29.40 23.87
N LEU A 157 -86.37 -30.56 24.00
CA LEU A 157 -84.92 -30.68 23.90
C LEU A 157 -84.39 -30.25 22.52
N ALA A 158 -85.08 -30.63 21.43
CA ALA A 158 -84.73 -30.17 20.09
C ALA A 158 -84.87 -28.65 19.91
N TYR A 159 -85.86 -28.01 20.54
CA TYR A 159 -85.96 -26.54 20.54
C TYR A 159 -84.82 -25.88 21.32
N ASP A 160 -84.43 -26.41 22.48
CA ASP A 160 -83.29 -25.90 23.25
C ASP A 160 -81.97 -26.08 22.48
N GLU A 161 -81.75 -27.23 21.84
CA GLU A 161 -80.59 -27.46 20.98
C GLU A 161 -80.56 -26.48 19.79
N ILE A 162 -81.70 -26.22 19.14
CA ILE A 162 -81.81 -25.20 18.08
C ILE A 162 -81.47 -23.79 18.60
N GLN A 163 -81.91 -23.41 19.80
CA GLN A 163 -81.55 -22.10 20.37
C GLN A 163 -80.05 -22.01 20.69
N ASN A 164 -79.46 -23.06 21.26
CA ASN A 164 -78.03 -23.13 21.53
C ASN A 164 -77.20 -23.12 20.23
N LEU A 165 -77.64 -23.80 19.17
CA LEU A 165 -77.00 -23.77 17.86
C LEU A 165 -77.12 -22.41 17.18
N ASN A 166 -78.28 -21.75 17.26
CA ASN A 166 -78.47 -20.38 16.76
C ASN A 166 -77.56 -19.38 17.49
N ALA A 167 -77.47 -19.45 18.83
CA ALA A 167 -76.58 -18.58 19.60
C ALA A 167 -75.10 -18.81 19.26
N ARG A 168 -74.69 -20.07 19.01
CA ARG A 168 -73.35 -20.40 18.52
C ARG A 168 -73.11 -19.88 17.10
N LEU A 169 -74.11 -19.95 16.21
CA LEU A 169 -74.03 -19.41 14.86
C LEU A 169 -73.85 -17.89 14.87
N THR A 170 -74.67 -17.15 15.64
CA THR A 170 -74.54 -15.69 15.75
C THR A 170 -73.18 -15.26 16.32
N ASN A 171 -72.62 -16.04 17.26
CA ASN A 171 -71.28 -15.78 17.80
C ASN A 171 -70.17 -16.06 16.77
N VAL A 172 -70.30 -17.11 15.96
CA VAL A 172 -69.36 -17.40 14.87
C VAL A 172 -69.45 -16.35 13.76
N ASP A 173 -70.65 -15.88 13.43
CA ASP A 173 -70.85 -14.82 12.44
C ASP A 173 -70.31 -13.45 12.90
N SER A 174 -70.45 -13.11 14.19
CA SER A 174 -69.86 -11.86 14.72
C SER A 174 -68.33 -11.92 14.72
N ALA A 175 -67.73 -13.05 15.10
CA ALA A 175 -66.29 -13.27 15.01
C ALA A 175 -65.78 -13.27 13.55
N ARG A 176 -66.56 -13.85 12.61
CA ARG A 176 -66.29 -13.82 11.17
C ARG A 176 -66.32 -12.38 10.62
N GLY A 177 -67.24 -11.54 11.10
CA GLY A 177 -67.29 -10.11 10.78
C GLY A 177 -66.05 -9.36 11.27
N GLN A 178 -65.67 -9.54 12.55
CA GLN A 178 -64.47 -8.93 13.13
C GLN A 178 -63.19 -9.31 12.37
N LEU A 179 -63.01 -10.60 12.09
CA LEU A 179 -61.85 -11.09 11.31
C LEU A 179 -61.86 -10.58 9.86
N ALA A 180 -63.02 -10.34 9.26
CA ALA A 180 -63.11 -9.73 7.93
C ALA A 180 -62.66 -8.26 7.96
N GLU A 181 -63.12 -7.47 8.93
CA GLU A 181 -62.65 -6.09 9.11
C GLU A 181 -61.15 -6.01 9.39
N GLU A 182 -60.60 -6.91 10.21
CA GLU A 182 -59.16 -6.98 10.48
C GLU A 182 -58.36 -7.33 9.21
N ASN A 183 -58.86 -8.26 8.39
CA ASN A 183 -58.26 -8.56 7.09
C ASN A 183 -58.29 -7.35 6.15
N ASP A 184 -59.38 -6.58 6.12
CA ASP A 184 -59.48 -5.39 5.26
C ASP A 184 -58.61 -4.22 5.77
N LYS A 185 -58.47 -4.05 7.09
CA LYS A 185 -57.49 -3.14 7.69
C LYS A 185 -56.06 -3.52 7.28
N LEU A 186 -55.68 -4.79 7.46
CA LEU A 186 -54.35 -5.30 7.09
C LEU A 186 -54.05 -5.22 5.58
N LYS A 187 -55.05 -5.37 4.70
CA LYS A 187 -54.89 -5.13 3.25
C LYS A 187 -54.59 -3.68 2.94
N ASN A 188 -55.27 -2.73 3.60
CA ASN A 188 -55.03 -1.30 3.42
C ASN A 188 -53.64 -0.92 3.96
N ASP A 189 -53.26 -1.42 5.13
CA ASP A 189 -51.93 -1.21 5.70
C ASP A 189 -50.83 -1.75 4.75
N LEU A 190 -50.97 -2.98 4.26
CA LEU A 190 -50.07 -3.57 3.25
C LEU A 190 -50.00 -2.74 1.97
N TYR A 191 -51.13 -2.24 1.46
CA TYR A 191 -51.15 -1.38 0.27
C TYR A 191 -50.41 -0.06 0.51
N THR A 192 -50.58 0.58 1.67
CA THR A 192 -49.85 1.82 1.99
C THR A 192 -48.35 1.57 2.18
N ALA A 193 -47.96 0.45 2.81
CA ALA A 193 -46.57 0.05 2.97
C ALA A 193 -45.90 -0.26 1.61
N ASP A 194 -46.59 -0.96 0.71
CA ASP A 194 -46.09 -1.25 -0.65
C ASP A 194 -45.95 0.04 -1.49
N LYS A 195 -46.90 0.98 -1.39
CA LYS A 195 -46.76 2.34 -1.95
C LYS A 195 -45.57 3.10 -1.36
N GLN A 196 -45.29 2.98 -0.06
CA GLN A 196 -44.11 3.61 0.56
C GLN A 196 -42.80 2.98 0.05
N VAL A 197 -42.74 1.64 -0.08
CA VAL A 197 -41.58 0.93 -0.68
C VAL A 197 -41.37 1.36 -2.13
N GLU A 198 -42.44 1.53 -2.91
CA GLU A 198 -42.39 2.08 -4.27
C GLU A 198 -41.83 3.51 -4.35
N VAL A 199 -42.10 4.36 -3.36
CA VAL A 199 -41.56 5.74 -3.29
C VAL A 199 -40.10 5.71 -2.87
N LEU A 200 -39.76 4.93 -1.83
CA LEU A 200 -38.38 4.79 -1.35
C LEU A 200 -37.44 4.18 -2.39
N ARG A 201 -37.94 3.28 -3.26
CA ARG A 201 -37.17 2.75 -4.40
C ARG A 201 -36.84 3.83 -5.43
N ARG A 202 -37.82 4.65 -5.84
CA ARG A 202 -37.59 5.77 -6.76
C ARG A 202 -36.61 6.79 -6.18
N GLN A 203 -36.76 7.14 -4.90
CA GLN A 203 -35.82 8.03 -4.21
C GLN A 203 -34.39 7.45 -4.15
N LEU A 204 -34.23 6.13 -3.97
CA LEU A 204 -32.93 5.47 -4.05
C LEU A 204 -32.36 5.45 -5.47
N GLU A 205 -33.20 5.27 -6.50
CA GLU A 205 -32.82 5.34 -7.91
C GLU A 205 -32.35 6.76 -8.29
N ASP A 206 -33.07 7.80 -7.84
CA ASP A 206 -32.74 9.22 -8.02
C ASP A 206 -31.41 9.60 -7.31
N GLU A 207 -31.22 9.18 -6.05
CA GLU A 207 -29.98 9.43 -5.28
C GLU A 207 -28.77 8.66 -5.84
N VAL A 208 -28.97 7.44 -6.36
CA VAL A 208 -27.91 6.70 -7.07
C VAL A 208 -27.51 7.43 -8.36
N LEU A 209 -28.48 7.94 -9.14
CA LEU A 209 -28.20 8.74 -10.33
C LEU A 209 -27.43 10.02 -9.95
N LEU A 210 -27.92 10.79 -8.99
CA LEU A 210 -27.28 12.02 -8.51
C LEU A 210 -25.86 11.76 -7.99
N ARG A 211 -25.64 10.67 -7.25
CA ARG A 211 -24.30 10.25 -6.83
C ARG A 211 -23.39 10.00 -8.03
N THR A 212 -23.85 9.28 -9.06
CA THR A 212 -23.01 9.04 -10.25
C THR A 212 -22.70 10.32 -11.03
N GLU A 213 -23.63 11.29 -11.11
CA GLU A 213 -23.36 12.61 -11.70
C GLU A 213 -22.29 13.39 -10.91
N LEU A 214 -22.38 13.37 -9.58
CA LEU A 214 -21.40 14.03 -8.70
C LEU A 214 -20.03 13.34 -8.74
N GLU A 215 -19.97 12.01 -8.82
CA GLU A 215 -18.72 11.26 -8.97
C GLU A 215 -18.05 11.52 -10.33
N ASN A 216 -18.83 11.53 -11.42
CA ASN A 216 -18.35 11.93 -12.75
C ASN A 216 -17.80 13.37 -12.73
N ARG A 217 -18.54 14.31 -12.11
CA ARG A 217 -18.11 15.72 -12.00
C ARG A 217 -16.84 15.87 -11.15
N MET A 218 -16.71 15.12 -10.06
CA MET A 218 -15.46 15.08 -9.29
C MET A 218 -14.30 14.50 -10.09
N GLN A 219 -14.56 13.51 -10.94
CA GLN A 219 -13.53 12.92 -11.79
C GLN A 219 -13.03 13.92 -12.85
N THR A 220 -13.93 14.62 -13.55
CA THR A 220 -13.54 15.71 -14.47
C THR A 220 -12.73 16.80 -13.75
N LEU A 221 -13.17 17.22 -12.56
CA LEU A 221 -12.44 18.24 -11.77
C LEU A 221 -11.06 17.77 -11.29
N ARG A 222 -10.85 16.47 -11.07
CA ARG A 222 -9.50 15.91 -10.79
C ARG A 222 -8.63 15.93 -12.04
N GLU A 223 -9.19 15.56 -13.19
CA GLU A 223 -8.51 15.54 -14.48
C GLU A 223 -8.09 16.96 -14.92
N ASP A 224 -8.96 17.97 -14.73
CA ASP A 224 -8.65 19.39 -14.93
C ASP A 224 -7.53 19.87 -13.99
N LEU A 225 -7.55 19.46 -12.72
CA LEU A 225 -6.56 19.83 -11.71
C LEU A 225 -5.20 19.19 -12.01
N ASP A 226 -5.16 17.92 -12.41
CA ASP A 226 -3.93 17.24 -12.80
C ASP A 226 -3.41 17.69 -14.17
N PHE A 227 -4.27 18.07 -15.11
CA PHE A 227 -3.87 18.78 -16.33
C PHE A 227 -3.23 20.12 -16.00
N SER A 228 -3.84 20.89 -15.09
CA SER A 228 -3.30 22.16 -14.60
C SER A 228 -1.95 21.97 -13.90
N ARG A 229 -1.79 20.96 -13.03
CA ARG A 229 -0.50 20.59 -12.42
C ARG A 229 0.56 20.30 -13.48
N ARG A 230 0.29 19.35 -14.39
CA ARG A 230 1.21 18.98 -15.49
C ARG A 230 1.60 20.19 -16.35
N SER A 231 0.67 21.12 -16.60
CA SER A 231 0.95 22.38 -17.30
C SER A 231 1.92 23.28 -16.53
N HIS A 232 1.70 23.47 -15.22
CA HIS A 232 2.62 24.25 -14.37
C HIS A 232 3.97 23.56 -14.21
N ASP A 233 4.02 22.24 -14.03
CA ASP A 233 5.26 21.47 -13.94
C ASP A 233 6.07 21.57 -15.24
N ASN A 234 5.43 21.40 -16.40
CA ASN A 234 6.07 21.62 -17.71
C ASN A 234 6.59 23.06 -17.88
N GLN A 235 5.85 24.08 -17.41
CA GLN A 235 6.32 25.47 -17.42
C GLN A 235 7.52 25.68 -16.48
N ILE A 236 7.51 25.04 -15.30
CA ILE A 236 8.63 25.07 -14.34
C ILE A 236 9.85 24.37 -14.93
N GLU A 237 9.70 23.24 -15.62
CA GLU A 237 10.78 22.56 -16.32
C GLU A 237 11.31 23.37 -17.50
N GLU A 238 10.44 24.01 -18.30
CA GLU A 238 10.87 24.97 -19.32
C GLU A 238 11.67 26.14 -18.74
N MET A 239 11.23 26.71 -17.62
CA MET A 239 11.92 27.82 -16.97
C MET A 239 13.24 27.36 -16.31
N ARG A 240 13.30 26.15 -15.75
CA ARG A 240 14.54 25.50 -15.30
C ARG A 240 15.48 25.27 -16.47
N ARG A 241 14.99 24.79 -17.63
CA ARG A 241 15.78 24.56 -18.84
C ARG A 241 16.32 25.86 -19.43
N LYS A 242 15.50 26.92 -19.51
CA LYS A 242 15.92 28.27 -19.93
C LYS A 242 17.04 28.79 -19.02
N ARG A 243 16.82 28.78 -17.70
CA ARG A 243 17.85 29.16 -16.71
C ARG A 243 19.10 28.28 -16.76
N GLN A 244 18.98 26.99 -17.02
CA GLN A 244 20.14 26.10 -17.16
C GLN A 244 21.00 26.50 -18.36
N VAL A 245 20.36 26.84 -19.50
CA VAL A 245 21.06 27.34 -20.70
C VAL A 245 21.66 28.73 -20.46
N GLU A 246 20.95 29.62 -19.76
CA GLU A 246 21.47 30.94 -19.34
C GLU A 246 22.70 30.78 -18.43
N MET A 247 22.67 29.83 -17.48
CA MET A 247 23.78 29.55 -16.57
C MET A 247 24.97 28.88 -17.25
N THR A 248 24.76 27.96 -18.21
CA THR A 248 25.87 27.42 -19.01
C THR A 248 26.46 28.48 -19.92
N HIS A 249 25.62 29.30 -20.58
CA HIS A 249 26.09 30.38 -21.45
C HIS A 249 26.87 31.46 -20.67
N TYR A 250 26.41 31.86 -19.48
CA TYR A 250 27.18 32.73 -18.59
C TYR A 250 28.48 32.08 -18.12
N GLY A 251 28.48 30.77 -17.85
CA GLY A 251 29.68 30.00 -17.55
C GLY A 251 30.70 30.01 -18.69
N GLU A 252 30.25 29.76 -19.92
CA GLU A 252 31.03 29.80 -21.16
C GLU A 252 31.56 31.22 -21.45
N GLU A 253 30.71 32.25 -21.32
CA GLU A 253 31.13 33.65 -21.44
C GLU A 253 32.25 33.98 -20.43
N VAL A 254 32.09 33.58 -19.17
CA VAL A 254 33.06 33.86 -18.11
C VAL A 254 34.34 33.07 -18.35
N GLN A 255 34.26 31.81 -18.78
CA GLN A 255 35.43 31.01 -19.20
C GLN A 255 36.15 31.67 -20.37
N HIS A 256 35.47 32.02 -21.46
CA HIS A 256 36.08 32.72 -22.60
C HIS A 256 36.65 34.10 -22.22
N LYS A 257 36.03 34.85 -21.29
CA LYS A 257 36.59 36.11 -20.78
C LYS A 257 37.87 35.89 -19.96
N TYR A 258 37.99 34.78 -19.22
CA TYR A 258 39.23 34.39 -18.56
C TYR A 258 40.28 33.86 -19.54
N GLU A 259 39.91 33.01 -20.49
CA GLU A 259 40.79 32.50 -21.54
C GLU A 259 41.34 33.62 -22.42
N ALA A 260 40.50 34.58 -22.83
CA ALA A 260 40.92 35.72 -23.63
C ALA A 260 41.96 36.58 -22.86
N LYS A 261 41.71 36.90 -21.58
CA LYS A 261 42.66 37.62 -20.73
C LYS A 261 43.95 36.83 -20.50
N LEU A 262 43.87 35.52 -20.33
CA LEU A 262 45.04 34.65 -20.19
C LEU A 262 45.84 34.59 -21.49
N GLN A 263 45.17 34.48 -22.64
CA GLN A 263 45.82 34.54 -23.96
C GLN A 263 46.44 35.91 -24.24
N GLU A 264 45.79 37.00 -23.81
CA GLU A 264 46.30 38.37 -23.90
C GLU A 264 47.56 38.53 -23.04
N GLN A 265 47.53 38.11 -21.77
CA GLN A 265 48.71 38.09 -20.90
C GLN A 265 49.84 37.19 -21.43
N LEU A 266 49.51 36.02 -22.00
CA LEU A 266 50.49 35.14 -22.63
C LEU A 266 51.05 35.71 -23.95
N LYS A 267 50.28 36.53 -24.68
CA LYS A 267 50.76 37.27 -25.86
C LYS A 267 51.64 38.45 -25.44
N ALA A 268 51.27 39.20 -24.40
CA ALA A 268 52.09 40.26 -23.82
C ALA A 268 53.42 39.71 -23.31
N MET A 269 53.41 38.67 -22.46
CA MET A 269 54.64 37.99 -22.01
C MET A 269 55.52 37.49 -23.16
N ARG A 270 54.93 37.02 -24.28
CA ARG A 270 55.69 36.66 -25.49
C ARG A 270 56.28 37.89 -26.17
N ALA A 271 55.50 38.96 -26.34
CA ALA A 271 55.98 40.22 -26.89
C ALA A 271 57.13 40.81 -26.04
N ASP A 272 57.02 40.82 -24.71
CA ASP A 272 58.09 41.20 -23.79
C ASP A 272 59.35 40.35 -23.99
N PHE A 273 59.23 39.04 -24.21
CA PHE A 273 60.38 38.16 -24.49
C PHE A 273 60.95 38.40 -25.89
N ASP A 274 60.12 38.55 -26.91
CA ASP A 274 60.54 38.80 -28.29
C ASP A 274 61.18 40.20 -28.43
N GLU A 275 60.68 41.21 -27.72
CA GLU A 275 61.29 42.55 -27.60
C GLU A 275 62.63 42.48 -26.86
N ARG A 276 62.73 41.75 -25.73
CA ARG A 276 64.01 41.54 -25.04
C ARG A 276 65.03 40.81 -25.93
N ILE A 277 64.59 39.83 -26.72
CA ILE A 277 65.44 39.12 -27.68
C ILE A 277 65.83 40.03 -28.86
N ALA A 278 64.93 40.89 -29.33
CA ALA A 278 65.22 41.87 -30.38
C ALA A 278 66.19 42.95 -29.89
N ALA A 279 66.02 43.47 -28.67
CA ALA A 279 66.94 44.40 -28.02
C ALA A 279 68.31 43.74 -27.80
N GLN A 280 68.37 42.51 -27.28
CA GLN A 280 69.62 41.77 -27.15
C GLN A 280 70.31 41.51 -28.50
N ARG A 281 69.56 41.30 -29.58
CA ARG A 281 70.12 41.21 -30.94
C ARG A 281 70.64 42.57 -31.42
N ALA A 282 69.91 43.66 -31.20
CA ALA A 282 70.34 45.01 -31.52
C ALA A 282 71.61 45.40 -30.74
N ASP A 283 71.68 45.14 -29.43
CA ASP A 283 72.86 45.35 -28.60
C ASP A 283 74.08 44.57 -29.13
N ILE A 284 73.87 43.33 -29.59
CA ILE A 284 74.89 42.47 -30.18
C ILE A 284 75.32 43.00 -31.57
N GLU A 285 74.36 43.43 -32.40
CA GLU A 285 74.61 44.02 -33.72
C GLU A 285 75.34 45.37 -33.61
N ASP A 286 74.95 46.25 -32.69
CA ASP A 286 75.64 47.51 -32.37
C ASP A 286 77.02 47.26 -31.76
N LEU A 287 77.20 46.21 -30.95
CA LEU A 287 78.53 45.80 -30.47
C LEU A 287 79.40 45.30 -31.63
N TYR A 288 78.86 44.51 -32.57
CA TYR A 288 79.59 44.09 -33.77
C TYR A 288 79.88 45.27 -34.71
N LEU A 289 78.94 46.20 -34.92
CA LEU A 289 79.14 47.42 -35.70
C LEU A 289 80.18 48.34 -35.05
N THR A 290 80.15 48.49 -33.72
CA THR A 290 81.16 49.22 -32.95
C THR A 290 82.53 48.56 -33.10
N LYS A 291 82.62 47.22 -33.02
CA LYS A 291 83.88 46.51 -33.22
C LYS A 291 84.38 46.56 -34.67
N LEU A 292 83.48 46.59 -35.65
CA LEU A 292 83.82 46.76 -37.07
C LEU A 292 84.28 48.19 -37.37
N THR A 293 83.65 49.21 -36.77
CA THR A 293 84.07 50.61 -36.88
C THR A 293 85.34 50.91 -36.06
N ASP A 294 85.54 50.29 -34.90
CA ASP A 294 86.82 50.28 -34.18
C ASP A 294 87.93 49.68 -35.08
N ALA A 295 87.71 48.48 -35.62
CA ALA A 295 88.68 47.81 -36.49
C ALA A 295 88.96 48.60 -37.79
N ASN A 296 87.93 49.21 -38.38
CA ASN A 296 88.07 50.04 -39.57
C ASN A 296 88.77 51.38 -39.25
N THR A 297 88.47 52.03 -38.12
CA THR A 297 89.20 53.25 -37.72
C THR A 297 90.62 52.95 -37.27
N GLN A 298 90.91 51.77 -36.71
CA GLN A 298 92.27 51.28 -36.52
C GLN A 298 92.96 51.05 -37.87
N ALA A 299 92.31 50.39 -38.83
CA ALA A 299 92.85 50.20 -40.18
C ALA A 299 93.08 51.53 -40.91
N VAL A 300 92.21 52.53 -40.73
CA VAL A 300 92.41 53.90 -41.22
C VAL A 300 93.56 54.58 -40.48
N LYS A 301 93.68 54.47 -39.15
CA LYS A 301 94.84 54.99 -38.40
C LYS A 301 96.16 54.34 -38.84
N TYR A 302 96.18 53.04 -39.15
CA TYR A 302 97.35 52.37 -39.72
C TYR A 302 97.63 52.82 -41.16
N ARG A 303 96.60 53.04 -41.99
CA ARG A 303 96.74 53.63 -43.34
C ARG A 303 97.25 55.07 -43.28
N GLU A 304 96.76 55.89 -42.35
CA GLU A 304 97.18 57.26 -42.10
C GLU A 304 98.61 57.32 -41.55
N ALA A 305 98.97 56.51 -40.56
CA ALA A 305 100.35 56.43 -40.06
C ALA A 305 101.30 55.99 -41.20
N SER A 306 100.85 55.05 -42.04
CA SER A 306 101.56 54.66 -43.26
C SER A 306 101.60 55.78 -44.31
N ALA A 307 100.58 56.64 -44.41
CA ALA A 307 100.54 57.79 -45.31
C ALA A 307 101.48 58.90 -44.82
N ARG A 308 101.42 59.27 -43.54
CA ARG A 308 102.34 60.21 -42.88
C ARG A 308 103.79 59.73 -43.01
N ALA A 309 104.07 58.44 -42.82
CA ALA A 309 105.39 57.87 -43.07
C ALA A 309 105.84 57.97 -44.55
N ARG A 310 104.91 57.91 -45.52
CA ARG A 310 105.22 58.21 -46.94
C ARG A 310 105.42 59.70 -47.19
N GLU A 311 104.64 60.58 -46.57
CA GLU A 311 104.77 62.03 -46.68
C GLU A 311 106.06 62.54 -46.04
N GLU A 312 106.44 62.00 -44.88
CA GLU A 312 107.74 62.21 -44.24
C GLU A 312 108.86 61.68 -45.13
N ALA A 313 108.74 60.49 -45.72
CA ALA A 313 109.73 59.97 -46.66
C ALA A 313 109.83 60.83 -47.95
N MET A 314 108.72 61.37 -48.46
CA MET A 314 108.70 62.27 -49.62
C MET A 314 109.26 63.65 -49.27
N SER A 315 108.97 64.18 -48.08
CA SER A 315 109.51 65.44 -47.56
C SER A 315 111.01 65.34 -47.32
N LEU A 316 111.47 64.26 -46.68
CA LEU A 316 112.89 63.91 -46.59
C LEU A 316 113.51 63.73 -47.99
N GLY A 317 112.79 63.13 -48.94
CA GLY A 317 113.21 62.98 -50.33
C GLY A 317 113.20 64.26 -51.18
N VAL A 318 112.52 65.33 -50.74
CA VAL A 318 112.67 66.69 -51.28
C VAL A 318 113.90 67.34 -50.63
N ARG A 319 113.96 67.34 -49.29
CA ARG A 319 115.08 67.90 -48.52
C ARG A 319 116.43 67.27 -48.87
N LEU A 320 116.46 65.99 -49.23
CA LEU A 320 117.66 65.30 -49.72
C LEU A 320 118.09 65.88 -51.07
N ARG A 321 117.17 66.12 -52.01
CA ARG A 321 117.47 66.76 -53.31
C ARG A 321 117.93 68.21 -53.16
N ASP A 322 117.35 68.96 -52.22
CA ASP A 322 117.81 70.32 -51.90
C ASP A 322 119.22 70.32 -51.31
N LEU A 323 119.52 69.35 -50.42
CA LEU A 323 120.87 69.15 -49.89
C LEU A 323 121.85 68.63 -50.96
N GLU A 324 121.42 67.79 -51.90
CA GLU A 324 122.24 67.34 -53.04
C GLU A 324 122.56 68.51 -54.00
N LEU A 325 121.61 69.44 -54.21
CA LEU A 325 121.84 70.66 -54.98
C LEU A 325 122.82 71.59 -54.25
N SER A 326 122.59 71.88 -52.97
CA SER A 326 123.52 72.66 -52.14
C SER A 326 124.91 72.01 -52.07
N THR A 327 125.00 70.68 -52.04
CA THR A 327 126.28 69.95 -52.08
C THR A 327 126.98 70.10 -53.44
N LYS A 328 126.24 70.11 -54.56
CA LYS A 328 126.79 70.40 -55.89
C LYS A 328 127.28 71.84 -56.02
N ASP A 329 126.54 72.81 -55.48
CA ASP A 329 126.95 74.21 -55.46
C ASP A 329 128.22 74.41 -54.62
N HIS A 330 128.27 73.81 -53.42
CA HIS A 330 129.47 73.81 -52.58
C HIS A 330 130.65 73.07 -53.24
N GLN A 331 130.41 71.96 -53.97
CA GLN A 331 131.45 71.30 -54.76
C GLN A 331 131.97 72.20 -55.88
N GLY A 332 131.09 72.94 -56.57
CA GLY A 332 131.48 73.92 -57.58
C GLY A 332 132.34 75.06 -57.02
N ILE A 333 132.03 75.53 -55.81
CA ILE A 333 132.84 76.51 -55.06
C ILE A 333 134.20 75.91 -54.67
N VAL A 334 134.23 74.67 -54.16
CA VAL A 334 135.46 73.94 -53.82
C VAL A 334 136.35 73.74 -55.06
N ASP A 335 135.78 73.37 -56.21
CA ASP A 335 136.53 73.24 -57.47
C ASP A 335 137.06 74.60 -57.96
N GLY A 336 136.32 75.69 -57.75
CA GLY A 336 136.79 77.06 -57.99
C GLY A 336 137.99 77.42 -57.13
N LEU A 337 137.92 77.16 -55.82
CA LEU A 337 139.02 77.39 -54.88
C LEU A 337 140.23 76.50 -55.19
N ASN A 338 140.03 75.24 -55.56
CA ASN A 338 141.10 74.31 -55.94
C ASN A 338 141.84 74.74 -57.21
N ARG A 339 141.16 75.35 -58.20
CA ARG A 339 141.83 76.00 -59.34
C ARG A 339 142.70 77.17 -58.86
N ARG A 340 142.17 78.01 -57.95
CA ARG A 340 142.88 79.16 -57.40
C ARG A 340 144.12 78.77 -56.58
N VAL A 341 144.03 77.69 -55.81
CA VAL A 341 145.18 77.10 -55.09
C VAL A 341 146.24 76.61 -56.07
N LYS A 342 145.85 75.89 -57.15
CA LYS A 342 146.82 75.45 -58.18
C LYS A 342 147.52 76.60 -58.91
N GLU A 343 146.83 77.71 -59.18
CA GLU A 343 147.48 78.92 -59.73
C GLU A 343 148.55 79.47 -58.77
N LEU A 344 148.20 79.60 -57.49
CA LEU A 344 149.09 80.18 -56.46
C LEU A 344 150.27 79.25 -56.13
N GLU A 345 150.06 77.94 -56.02
CA GLU A 345 151.14 76.96 -55.91
C GLU A 345 152.05 76.98 -57.15
N GLY A 346 151.48 77.09 -58.35
CA GLY A 346 152.20 77.20 -59.61
C GLY A 346 152.96 78.52 -59.80
N ALA A 347 152.68 79.54 -58.99
CA ALA A 347 153.48 80.75 -58.87
C ALA A 347 154.56 80.61 -57.78
N LEU A 348 154.19 80.04 -56.63
CA LEU A 348 155.09 79.87 -55.48
C LEU A 348 156.27 78.94 -55.79
N ARG A 349 156.04 77.83 -56.50
CA ARG A 349 157.13 76.91 -56.91
C ARG A 349 158.15 77.61 -57.80
N ARG A 350 157.69 78.34 -58.83
CA ARG A 350 158.57 79.13 -59.70
C ARG A 350 159.40 80.16 -58.93
N ALA A 351 158.89 80.74 -57.85
CA ALA A 351 159.66 81.65 -56.99
C ALA A 351 160.66 80.92 -56.06
N HIS A 352 160.40 79.65 -55.74
CA HIS A 352 161.29 78.80 -54.93
C HIS A 352 162.46 78.26 -55.77
N ASP A 353 162.18 77.79 -57.00
CA ASP A 353 163.18 77.29 -57.94
C ASP A 353 164.22 78.38 -58.27
N ASP A 354 163.76 79.62 -58.50
CA ASP A 354 164.59 80.82 -58.75
C ASP A 354 165.44 81.23 -57.53
N ALA A 355 165.04 80.82 -56.32
CA ALA A 355 165.74 81.11 -55.07
C ALA A 355 166.79 80.03 -54.74
N GLU A 356 166.47 78.74 -54.94
CA GLU A 356 167.42 77.64 -54.74
C GLU A 356 168.61 77.73 -55.70
N LEU A 357 168.39 78.10 -56.96
CA LEU A 357 169.48 78.28 -57.93
C LEU A 357 170.48 79.37 -57.47
N ARG A 358 169.99 80.43 -56.81
CA ARG A 358 170.85 81.49 -56.25
C ARG A 358 171.57 81.04 -54.97
N LEU A 359 170.94 80.20 -54.15
CA LEU A 359 171.57 79.62 -52.96
C LEU A 359 172.73 78.69 -53.35
N GLN A 360 172.53 77.76 -54.29
CA GLN A 360 173.58 76.85 -54.76
C GLN A 360 174.82 77.62 -55.27
N GLN A 361 174.62 78.69 -56.06
CA GLN A 361 175.71 79.57 -56.52
C GLN A 361 176.43 80.32 -55.38
N ARG A 362 175.78 80.56 -54.24
CA ARG A 362 176.42 81.14 -53.04
C ARG A 362 177.17 80.08 -52.24
N ASP A 363 176.61 78.89 -52.09
CA ASP A 363 177.18 77.82 -51.27
C ASP A 363 178.46 77.24 -51.89
N GLU A 364 178.55 77.14 -53.22
CA GLU A 364 179.81 76.79 -53.91
C GLU A 364 180.94 77.82 -53.61
N GLN A 365 180.61 79.11 -53.61
CA GLN A 365 181.56 80.18 -53.24
C GLN A 365 181.97 80.09 -51.76
N ILE A 366 181.03 79.75 -50.88
CA ILE A 366 181.29 79.57 -49.43
C ILE A 366 182.20 78.37 -49.19
N VAL A 367 182.03 77.26 -49.91
CA VAL A 367 182.91 76.08 -49.79
C VAL A 367 184.35 76.41 -50.25
N GLN A 368 184.51 77.14 -51.36
CA GLN A 368 185.83 77.59 -51.85
C GLN A 368 186.53 78.54 -50.87
N LEU A 369 185.77 79.43 -50.21
CA LEU A 369 186.35 80.32 -49.19
C LEU A 369 186.65 79.59 -47.87
N LYS A 370 185.84 78.59 -47.48
CA LYS A 370 186.06 77.80 -46.26
C LYS A 370 187.34 76.97 -46.32
N SER A 371 187.61 76.27 -47.41
CA SER A 371 188.85 75.48 -47.54
C SER A 371 190.12 76.34 -47.54
N ALA A 372 190.05 77.57 -48.06
CA ALA A 372 191.14 78.54 -47.96
C ALA A 372 191.38 79.01 -46.52
N ILE A 373 190.31 79.23 -45.73
CA ILE A 373 190.39 79.59 -44.31
C ILE A 373 190.91 78.42 -43.47
N GLU A 374 190.46 77.20 -43.75
CA GLU A 374 190.80 76.00 -42.97
C GLU A 374 192.31 75.69 -43.03
N ASN A 375 192.93 75.82 -44.22
CA ASN A 375 194.38 75.75 -44.37
C ASN A 375 195.09 76.83 -43.53
N LEU A 376 194.69 78.09 -43.68
CA LEU A 376 195.31 79.22 -42.96
C LEU A 376 195.13 79.13 -41.44
N THR A 377 194.06 78.49 -40.98
CA THR A 377 193.80 78.31 -39.54
C THR A 377 194.73 77.27 -38.92
N ASN A 378 195.10 76.22 -39.67
CA ASN A 378 196.10 75.25 -39.22
C ASN A 378 197.48 75.91 -39.07
N ASP A 379 197.89 76.76 -40.01
CA ASP A 379 199.15 77.53 -39.94
C ASP A 379 199.21 78.43 -38.68
N TYR A 380 198.07 78.98 -38.23
CA TYR A 380 197.98 79.73 -36.97
C TYR A 380 197.96 78.84 -35.72
N GLN A 381 197.47 77.61 -35.81
CA GLN A 381 197.38 76.70 -34.67
C GLN A 381 198.77 76.24 -34.22
N ASP A 382 199.65 75.90 -35.16
CA ASP A 382 201.06 75.56 -34.90
C ASP A 382 201.83 76.75 -34.26
N LEU A 383 201.48 77.98 -34.64
CA LEU A 383 202.07 79.21 -34.08
C LEU A 383 201.55 79.50 -32.66
N LEU A 384 200.29 79.18 -32.37
CA LEU A 384 199.70 79.34 -31.03
C LEU A 384 200.33 78.36 -30.02
N ASP A 385 200.58 77.11 -30.44
CA ASP A 385 201.26 76.11 -29.62
C ASP A 385 202.73 76.45 -29.34
N LEU A 386 203.35 77.33 -30.14
CA LEU A 386 204.65 77.93 -29.84
C LEU A 386 204.50 79.09 -28.82
N LYS A 387 203.47 79.92 -28.96
CA LYS A 387 203.16 81.09 -28.11
C LYS A 387 202.85 80.68 -26.66
N VAL A 388 202.02 79.64 -26.45
CA VAL A 388 201.65 79.19 -25.10
C VAL A 388 202.85 78.69 -24.28
N LYS A 389 203.91 78.19 -24.94
CA LYS A 389 205.17 77.81 -24.27
C LYS A 389 205.97 79.01 -23.76
N LEU A 390 205.82 80.18 -24.38
CA LEU A 390 206.41 81.45 -23.89
C LEU A 390 205.56 82.07 -22.77
N ASP A 391 204.23 81.89 -22.79
CA ASP A 391 203.37 82.32 -21.69
C ASP A 391 203.66 81.58 -20.37
N THR A 392 204.11 80.32 -20.45
CA THR A 392 204.59 79.56 -19.27
C THR A 392 205.91 80.08 -18.68
N GLU A 393 206.62 80.96 -19.40
CA GLU A 393 207.87 81.57 -18.93
C GLU A 393 207.66 83.03 -18.48
N LEU A 394 206.78 83.79 -19.14
CA LEU A 394 206.64 85.24 -18.94
C LEU A 394 205.95 85.65 -17.62
N ASN A 395 204.93 84.90 -17.18
CA ASN A 395 204.23 85.22 -15.91
C ASN A 395 205.10 85.00 -14.66
N ALA A 396 206.24 84.30 -14.77
CA ALA A 396 207.23 84.21 -13.69
C ALA A 396 207.97 85.54 -13.45
N TYR A 397 208.00 86.46 -14.41
CA TYR A 397 208.74 87.72 -14.32
C TYR A 397 207.90 88.92 -13.86
N HIS A 398 206.59 88.93 -14.17
CA HIS A 398 205.71 90.03 -13.73
C HIS A 398 205.52 90.10 -12.21
N GLN A 399 205.80 89.02 -11.47
CA GLN A 399 205.65 88.96 -10.00
C GLN A 399 206.65 89.85 -9.22
N MET A 400 207.64 90.48 -9.88
CA MET A 400 208.65 91.34 -9.24
C MET A 400 208.63 92.81 -9.67
N LEU A 401 207.84 93.21 -10.67
CA LEU A 401 207.90 94.56 -11.28
C LEU A 401 206.53 95.28 -11.24
N GLU A 402 205.77 95.05 -10.17
CA GLU A 402 204.51 95.77 -9.88
C GLU A 402 204.58 96.58 -8.57
N GLN A 403 205.80 96.86 -8.06
CA GLN A 403 206.06 97.85 -7.00
C GLN A 403 207.02 98.98 -7.43
N GLU A 404 207.65 98.85 -8.59
CA GLU A 404 208.40 99.87 -9.35
C GLU A 404 208.07 99.61 -10.83
N GLU A 405 207.71 100.58 -11.70
CA GLU A 405 207.62 102.05 -11.62
C GLU A 405 206.31 102.51 -12.33
N ALA A 406 205.56 103.48 -11.81
CA ALA A 406 205.63 104.92 -12.11
C ALA A 406 205.40 105.35 -13.59
N ARG A 407 204.78 106.54 -13.77
CA ARG A 407 204.63 107.32 -15.02
C ARG A 407 203.74 106.73 -16.15
N LEU A 408 202.46 107.13 -16.22
CA LEU A 408 201.91 108.05 -17.26
C LEU A 408 200.37 108.04 -17.37
N GLN A 409 199.84 109.06 -18.06
CA GLN A 409 198.48 109.16 -18.59
C GLN A 409 198.39 108.54 -20.01
N ILE A 410 197.26 108.74 -20.71
CA ILE A 410 197.08 108.80 -22.19
C ILE A 410 196.45 107.56 -22.88
N THR A 411 195.21 107.75 -23.35
CA THR A 411 194.54 107.07 -24.50
C THR A 411 195.25 107.37 -25.83
N PRO A 412 195.32 106.45 -26.83
CA PRO A 412 194.29 106.51 -27.91
C PRO A 412 194.06 105.25 -28.81
N SER A 413 192.99 105.33 -29.64
CA SER A 413 192.90 104.91 -31.08
C SER A 413 193.06 103.44 -31.55
N GLY A 414 192.07 102.93 -32.32
CA GLY A 414 192.22 101.76 -33.22
C GLY A 414 190.92 101.25 -33.91
N SER A 415 191.00 100.73 -35.14
CA SER A 415 189.93 100.13 -36.00
C SER A 415 190.51 98.88 -36.73
N PRO A 416 189.79 98.04 -37.54
CA PRO A 416 188.34 97.70 -37.73
C PRO A 416 187.98 96.15 -37.89
N ASN A 417 186.70 95.78 -38.19
CA ASN A 417 186.14 94.45 -38.68
C ASN A 417 185.84 93.33 -37.60
N THR A 418 185.20 92.13 -37.80
CA THR A 418 184.67 91.28 -38.94
C THR A 418 183.55 90.25 -38.49
N SER A 419 182.76 89.56 -39.36
CA SER A 419 181.73 88.48 -39.07
C SER A 419 181.28 87.69 -40.37
N ALA A 420 180.37 86.68 -40.54
CA ALA A 420 179.52 85.67 -39.79
C ALA A 420 178.79 84.66 -40.79
N ALA A 421 178.30 83.42 -40.42
CA ALA A 421 177.24 82.60 -41.13
C ALA A 421 176.93 81.11 -40.65
N THR A 422 175.74 80.51 -41.02
CA THR A 422 175.29 79.04 -41.20
C THR A 422 174.08 78.40 -40.35
N SER A 423 173.44 77.24 -40.73
CA SER A 423 171.97 76.83 -40.49
C SER A 423 171.48 75.30 -40.43
N ASN A 424 170.14 74.97 -40.22
CA ASN A 424 169.24 73.73 -40.57
C ASN A 424 168.42 72.97 -39.39
N LEU A 425 167.38 72.05 -39.40
CA LEU A 425 166.25 71.40 -40.24
C LEU A 425 165.19 70.48 -39.41
N SER A 426 164.03 69.90 -39.94
CA SER A 426 162.86 69.19 -39.18
C SER A 426 161.91 68.10 -39.88
N ALA A 427 160.98 67.29 -39.20
CA ALA A 427 159.99 66.25 -39.77
C ALA A 427 158.67 65.72 -38.96
N PRO A 428 157.57 65.06 -39.56
CA PRO A 428 156.19 64.59 -39.00
C PRO A 428 155.69 63.07 -39.31
N PRO A 429 154.40 62.48 -39.47
CA PRO A 429 152.89 62.62 -39.13
C PRO A 429 151.98 61.27 -38.83
N SER A 430 150.58 61.24 -38.67
CA SER A 430 149.51 60.09 -38.85
C SER A 430 148.06 60.28 -38.14
N SER A 431 146.89 59.50 -38.02
CA SER A 431 146.16 58.18 -38.40
C SER A 431 144.54 58.11 -38.16
N SER A 432 143.71 56.98 -38.36
CA SER A 432 142.16 56.82 -38.20
C SER A 432 141.50 55.33 -38.33
N THR A 433 140.21 54.75 -38.30
CA THR A 433 138.65 54.93 -38.17
C THR A 433 137.78 53.58 -37.91
N ARG A 434 136.41 53.50 -37.51
CA ARG A 434 135.34 52.37 -37.76
C ARG A 434 133.80 52.41 -37.21
N ALA A 435 132.92 51.33 -37.29
CA ALA A 435 131.40 51.20 -37.07
C ALA A 435 130.69 49.75 -36.81
N GLY A 436 129.33 49.54 -36.59
CA GLY A 436 128.55 48.20 -36.45
C GLY A 436 126.94 48.13 -36.15
N LEU A 437 126.16 46.98 -36.22
CA LEU A 437 124.61 46.86 -36.03
C LEU A 437 123.78 45.45 -35.99
N ARG A 438 122.52 45.35 -35.38
CA ARG A 438 121.18 44.60 -35.69
C ARG A 438 120.64 43.16 -35.17
N SER A 439 119.28 42.97 -34.91
CA SER A 439 118.31 41.76 -35.07
C SER A 439 117.58 40.93 -33.88
N SER A 440 116.41 40.21 -34.09
CA SER A 440 115.51 39.34 -33.14
C SER A 440 114.28 38.62 -33.89
N PRO A 441 113.14 37.92 -33.41
CA PRO A 441 112.54 37.27 -32.15
C PRO A 441 111.71 35.87 -32.30
N SER A 442 110.84 35.34 -31.34
CA SER A 442 109.89 34.11 -31.47
C SER A 442 108.70 33.84 -30.40
N ILE A 443 108.10 32.59 -30.23
CA ILE A 443 106.66 32.22 -29.80
C ILE A 443 106.43 30.95 -28.85
N PHE A 444 105.28 30.77 -28.10
CA PHE A 444 104.68 29.44 -27.63
C PHE A 444 103.10 29.39 -27.37
N ASN A 445 102.48 28.26 -26.89
CA ASN A 445 101.04 27.80 -27.09
C ASN A 445 100.36 26.89 -25.97
N GLY A 446 99.01 26.69 -25.94
CA GLY A 446 98.27 25.57 -25.24
C GLY A 446 96.74 25.72 -24.84
N SER A 447 95.87 24.67 -25.01
CA SER A 447 94.37 24.61 -24.75
C SER A 447 93.89 23.18 -24.28
N GLY A 448 92.63 22.75 -23.94
CA GLY A 448 91.18 23.19 -23.92
C GLY A 448 90.38 22.40 -22.81
N GLY A 449 89.06 22.05 -22.73
CA GLY A 449 87.78 22.11 -23.50
C GLY A 449 87.07 20.70 -23.61
N GLY A 450 85.75 20.38 -23.44
CA GLY A 450 84.46 21.03 -23.04
C GLY A 450 83.20 20.05 -23.04
N ASP A 451 81.98 20.51 -22.68
CA ASP A 451 80.59 19.87 -22.72
C ASP A 451 80.23 18.58 -21.91
N GLY A 452 78.96 18.20 -21.60
CA GLY A 452 77.60 18.83 -21.74
C GLY A 452 76.36 17.90 -21.42
N PHE A 453 75.15 18.48 -21.22
CA PHE A 453 73.75 17.88 -21.23
C PHE A 453 73.24 16.98 -20.03
N LEU A 454 71.93 16.66 -19.76
CA LEU A 454 70.55 17.24 -20.00
C LEU A 454 69.39 16.56 -19.16
N ILE A 455 68.20 17.22 -19.04
CA ILE A 455 66.79 16.75 -18.76
C ILE A 455 66.32 16.12 -17.40
N GLY A 456 65.11 16.53 -16.94
CA GLY A 456 64.21 15.76 -16.05
C GLY A 456 62.78 16.37 -15.88
N SER A 457 61.70 15.57 -15.81
CA SER A 457 60.31 16.09 -15.65
C SER A 457 59.21 15.10 -15.17
N ARG A 458 58.58 15.44 -14.02
CA ARG A 458 57.15 15.26 -13.58
C ARG A 458 56.42 13.88 -13.48
N ARG A 459 55.60 13.81 -12.40
CA ARG A 459 54.34 13.05 -12.12
C ARG A 459 54.37 11.64 -11.46
N GLY A 460 53.53 11.51 -10.42
CA GLY A 460 52.91 10.26 -9.89
C GLY A 460 51.37 10.46 -9.81
N THR A 461 50.52 9.69 -9.11
CA THR A 461 50.64 8.50 -8.23
C THR A 461 49.27 7.76 -8.24
N LYS A 462 49.17 6.45 -7.94
CA LYS A 462 47.88 5.71 -7.87
C LYS A 462 47.76 4.74 -6.67
N ARG A 463 46.48 4.41 -6.38
CA ARG A 463 45.84 3.69 -5.25
C ARG A 463 46.49 2.41 -4.70
N ARG A 464 46.12 2.06 -3.45
CA ARG A 464 46.41 0.82 -2.69
C ARG A 464 45.26 -0.20 -2.78
N ARG A 465 45.57 -1.51 -2.72
CA ARG A 465 44.65 -2.66 -2.58
C ARG A 465 44.56 -3.15 -1.12
N ILE A 466 43.48 -3.85 -0.77
CA ILE A 466 43.38 -4.94 0.23
C ILE A 466 42.50 -6.07 -0.39
N ASN A 467 42.54 -7.28 0.18
CA ASN A 467 42.07 -8.55 -0.41
C ASN A 467 40.68 -9.00 0.08
N GLN A 468 40.25 -10.15 -0.43
CA GLN A 468 38.93 -10.79 -0.34
C GLN A 468 39.18 -12.33 -0.49
N GLU A 469 38.40 -13.27 0.05
CA GLU A 469 37.09 -13.19 0.72
C GLU A 469 37.17 -13.52 2.24
N ASP A 470 36.76 -14.64 2.87
CA ASP A 470 36.25 -15.95 2.43
C ASP A 470 35.24 -16.59 3.42
N PHE A 471 34.17 -17.16 2.84
CA PHE A 471 33.28 -18.29 3.21
C PHE A 471 33.30 -18.93 4.63
N VAL A 472 32.18 -19.33 5.27
CA VAL A 472 30.83 -19.74 4.77
C VAL A 472 29.68 -19.43 5.75
N SER A 473 28.49 -19.12 5.20
CA SER A 473 27.10 -19.32 5.70
C SER A 473 26.73 -19.35 7.20
N PHE A 474 25.84 -18.44 7.59
CA PHE A 474 24.50 -18.80 8.11
C PHE A 474 23.51 -17.68 7.78
N ASP A 475 22.40 -17.99 7.12
CA ASP A 475 21.41 -17.01 6.69
C ASP A 475 20.31 -16.87 7.76
N GLN A 476 20.07 -15.65 8.24
CA GLN A 476 19.02 -15.40 9.24
C GLN A 476 18.30 -14.08 8.98
N THR A 477 17.30 -14.16 8.10
CA THR A 477 16.32 -13.09 7.87
C THR A 477 15.46 -12.89 9.12
N ALA A 478 15.85 -11.93 9.97
CA ALA A 478 15.05 -11.53 11.12
C ALA A 478 13.78 -10.80 10.66
N GLU A 479 12.62 -11.40 10.88
CA GLU A 479 11.34 -10.72 10.69
C GLU A 479 11.05 -9.87 11.92
N LYS A 480 10.85 -8.55 11.73
CA LYS A 480 10.65 -7.62 12.85
C LYS A 480 9.37 -6.83 12.67
N TRP A 481 8.48 -6.96 13.66
CA TRP A 481 7.31 -6.09 13.78
C TRP A 481 7.76 -4.66 14.12
N ASN A 482 7.26 -3.71 13.31
CA ASN A 482 7.38 -2.29 13.55
C ASN A 482 5.99 -1.74 13.87
N THR A 483 5.76 -1.42 15.14
CA THR A 483 4.49 -0.88 15.63
C THR A 483 4.56 0.64 15.80
N THR A 484 3.59 1.34 15.22
CA THR A 484 3.30 2.76 15.45
C THR A 484 1.92 2.89 16.12
N GLY A 485 1.63 4.05 16.69
CA GLY A 485 0.33 4.29 17.30
C GLY A 485 0.25 5.68 17.94
N HIS A 486 -0.98 6.08 18.23
CA HIS A 486 -1.33 7.40 18.76
C HIS A 486 -2.58 7.27 19.64
N ALA A 487 -2.72 8.15 20.63
CA ALA A 487 -3.95 8.35 21.38
C ALA A 487 -4.16 9.85 21.57
N GLU A 488 -5.40 10.29 21.34
CA GLU A 488 -5.90 11.65 21.49
C GLU A 488 -6.47 11.89 22.92
N GLY A 489 -6.35 10.89 23.79
CA GLY A 489 -6.74 10.94 25.20
C GLY A 489 -6.20 9.75 26.00
N ASP A 490 -6.70 9.59 27.22
CA ASP A 490 -6.14 8.70 28.25
C ASP A 490 -6.30 7.18 28.02
N VAL A 491 -7.02 6.75 26.97
CA VAL A 491 -7.18 5.33 26.61
C VAL A 491 -6.21 4.95 25.49
N PHE A 492 -5.31 4.02 25.78
CA PHE A 492 -4.27 3.56 24.86
C PHE A 492 -4.51 2.11 24.43
N ILE A 493 -4.22 1.80 23.17
CA ILE A 493 -4.08 0.41 22.69
C ILE A 493 -2.69 -0.08 23.11
N ASP A 494 -2.62 -0.83 24.20
CA ASP A 494 -1.39 -1.15 24.92
C ASP A 494 -0.66 -2.36 24.34
N GLU A 495 -1.41 -3.38 23.90
CA GLU A 495 -0.94 -4.52 23.10
C GLU A 495 -2.01 -4.98 22.10
N VAL A 496 -1.57 -5.51 20.96
CA VAL A 496 -2.38 -6.21 19.95
C VAL A 496 -1.63 -7.49 19.64
N ASP A 497 -2.29 -8.63 19.76
CA ASP A 497 -1.68 -9.93 19.48
C ASP A 497 -1.49 -10.15 17.98
N VAL A 498 -0.31 -10.65 17.61
CA VAL A 498 0.08 -10.90 16.21
C VAL A 498 -0.71 -12.07 15.61
N GLU A 499 -1.11 -13.05 16.42
CA GLU A 499 -1.91 -14.21 16.00
C GLU A 499 -3.43 -13.96 16.11
N GLY A 500 -3.87 -12.72 16.36
CA GLY A 500 -5.28 -12.34 16.41
C GLY A 500 -6.05 -12.84 17.64
N LYS A 501 -5.36 -13.26 18.71
CA LYS A 501 -6.00 -13.81 19.93
C LYS A 501 -6.62 -12.75 20.82
N PHE A 502 -6.02 -11.56 20.92
CA PHE A 502 -6.52 -10.48 21.79
C PHE A 502 -6.06 -9.08 21.40
N ILE A 503 -6.77 -8.10 21.95
CA ILE A 503 -6.40 -6.68 21.98
C ILE A 503 -6.50 -6.19 23.43
N ARG A 504 -5.47 -5.50 23.93
CA ARG A 504 -5.43 -4.91 25.28
C ARG A 504 -5.58 -3.39 25.19
N LEU A 505 -6.65 -2.86 25.77
CA LEU A 505 -6.80 -1.42 26.01
C LEU A 505 -6.39 -1.11 27.44
N ALA A 506 -5.71 0.02 27.68
CA ALA A 506 -5.33 0.48 29.01
C ALA A 506 -5.71 1.94 29.23
N ASN A 507 -6.27 2.28 30.39
CA ASN A 507 -6.41 3.65 30.84
C ASN A 507 -5.09 4.07 31.53
N LYS A 508 -4.46 5.13 31.02
CA LYS A 508 -3.20 5.69 31.55
C LYS A 508 -3.36 7.10 32.14
N GLY A 509 -4.58 7.62 32.19
CA GLY A 509 -4.94 8.83 32.92
C GLY A 509 -5.39 8.55 34.36
N ASP A 510 -5.69 9.62 35.09
CA ASP A 510 -5.99 9.61 36.52
C ASP A 510 -7.49 9.49 36.85
N GLU A 511 -8.40 9.47 35.85
CA GLU A 511 -9.86 9.38 36.05
C GLU A 511 -10.54 8.11 35.49
N ASP A 512 -11.79 7.85 35.91
CA ASP A 512 -12.54 6.60 35.71
C ASP A 512 -13.37 6.61 34.39
N ILE A 513 -12.69 6.33 33.27
CA ILE A 513 -13.19 6.53 31.90
C ILE A 513 -14.34 5.57 31.56
N SER A 514 -15.43 6.12 31.01
CA SER A 514 -16.65 5.38 30.68
C SER A 514 -16.72 5.01 29.20
N VAL A 515 -16.10 3.88 28.82
CA VAL A 515 -16.02 3.35 27.44
C VAL A 515 -17.35 2.78 26.90
N GLY A 516 -18.48 3.27 27.39
CA GLY A 516 -19.81 2.78 27.06
C GLY A 516 -20.17 3.05 25.59
N ASN A 517 -20.59 2.01 24.86
CA ASN A 517 -20.90 2.04 23.42
C ASN A 517 -19.70 2.30 22.48
N TRP A 518 -18.48 2.44 22.99
CA TRP A 518 -17.27 2.58 22.17
C TRP A 518 -17.07 1.33 21.28
N VAL A 519 -16.44 1.52 20.12
CA VAL A 519 -16.17 0.46 19.15
C VAL A 519 -14.67 0.28 18.95
N VAL A 520 -14.17 -0.94 19.09
CA VAL A 520 -12.81 -1.32 18.70
C VAL A 520 -12.90 -1.97 17.32
N ARG A 521 -12.33 -1.31 16.32
CA ARG A 521 -12.17 -1.81 14.96
C ARG A 521 -10.76 -2.35 14.80
N SER A 522 -10.60 -3.50 14.14
CA SER A 522 -9.30 -3.94 13.66
C SER A 522 -9.42 -4.39 12.21
N THR A 523 -8.50 -3.91 11.37
CA THR A 523 -8.38 -4.25 9.94
C THR A 523 -7.02 -4.88 9.67
N ALA A 524 -7.00 -5.94 8.86
CA ALA A 524 -5.79 -6.55 8.34
C ALA A 524 -6.06 -7.05 6.91
N GLY A 525 -5.26 -6.60 5.94
CA GLY A 525 -5.55 -6.78 4.52
C GLY A 525 -6.97 -6.29 4.16
N GLU A 526 -7.75 -7.17 3.52
CA GLU A 526 -9.16 -6.93 3.16
C GLU A 526 -10.16 -7.27 4.29
N THR A 527 -9.68 -7.75 5.46
CA THR A 527 -10.55 -8.25 6.53
C THR A 527 -10.71 -7.25 7.69
N GLU A 528 -11.95 -6.93 8.04
CA GLU A 528 -12.32 -6.06 9.17
C GLU A 528 -13.09 -6.86 10.24
N THR A 529 -12.82 -6.61 11.52
CA THR A 529 -13.64 -7.07 12.65
C THR A 529 -13.85 -5.93 13.63
N THR A 530 -15.07 -5.83 14.17
CA THR A 530 -15.46 -4.77 15.10
C THR A 530 -16.09 -5.35 16.36
N PHE A 531 -15.61 -4.92 17.52
CA PHE A 531 -16.16 -5.22 18.84
C PHE A 531 -16.80 -3.95 19.43
N LYS A 532 -17.98 -4.06 20.03
CA LYS A 532 -18.66 -2.93 20.69
C LYS A 532 -18.83 -3.15 22.18
N PHE A 533 -18.41 -2.19 22.99
CA PHE A 533 -18.60 -2.20 24.43
C PHE A 533 -20.07 -1.99 24.82
N HIS A 534 -20.53 -2.69 25.86
CA HIS A 534 -21.83 -2.41 26.48
C HIS A 534 -21.85 -1.00 27.06
N SER A 535 -22.99 -0.30 26.98
CA SER A 535 -23.27 1.04 27.51
C SER A 535 -22.93 1.33 29.00
N ARG A 536 -22.47 0.34 29.77
CA ARG A 536 -22.07 0.46 31.18
C ARG A 536 -20.59 0.12 31.43
N ALA A 537 -19.80 -0.13 30.38
CA ALA A 537 -18.39 -0.44 30.50
C ALA A 537 -17.59 0.79 30.99
N LYS A 538 -16.62 0.54 31.86
CA LYS A 538 -15.69 1.53 32.42
C LYS A 538 -14.29 0.94 32.57
N ILE A 539 -13.26 1.79 32.48
CA ILE A 539 -11.86 1.44 32.72
C ILE A 539 -11.30 2.42 33.75
N SER A 540 -11.02 1.95 34.96
CA SER A 540 -10.40 2.78 36.01
C SER A 540 -8.94 3.10 35.72
N PRO A 541 -8.37 4.15 36.34
CA PRO A 541 -6.95 4.53 36.23
C PRO A 541 -6.00 3.35 36.41
N GLY A 542 -5.00 3.26 35.53
CA GLY A 542 -3.96 2.22 35.54
C GLY A 542 -4.46 0.80 35.26
N LYS A 543 -5.75 0.58 34.99
CA LYS A 543 -6.30 -0.74 34.64
C LYS A 543 -6.37 -0.92 33.13
N HIS A 544 -6.39 -2.20 32.74
CA HIS A 544 -6.56 -2.61 31.36
C HIS A 544 -7.78 -3.51 31.18
N VAL A 545 -8.21 -3.63 29.92
CA VAL A 545 -9.29 -4.50 29.47
C VAL A 545 -8.78 -5.32 28.29
N MET A 546 -9.01 -6.64 28.36
CA MET A 546 -8.69 -7.59 27.30
C MET A 546 -9.94 -7.87 26.47
N ILE A 547 -9.80 -7.87 25.14
CA ILE A 547 -10.84 -8.32 24.22
C ILE A 547 -10.29 -9.48 23.40
N TRP A 548 -10.69 -10.70 23.78
CA TRP A 548 -10.27 -11.96 23.20
C TRP A 548 -11.13 -12.36 22.00
N SER A 549 -10.51 -13.00 21.01
CA SER A 549 -11.21 -13.67 19.92
C SER A 549 -11.95 -14.94 20.38
N SER A 550 -12.92 -15.40 19.59
CA SER A 550 -13.67 -16.62 19.90
C SER A 550 -12.85 -17.92 19.85
N ASN A 551 -11.63 -17.89 19.29
CA ASN A 551 -10.72 -19.03 19.22
C ASN A 551 -9.59 -19.00 20.28
N ALA A 552 -9.52 -17.98 21.14
CA ALA A 552 -8.46 -17.84 22.15
C ALA A 552 -8.65 -18.70 23.42
N ASN A 553 -9.78 -19.40 23.57
CA ASN A 553 -10.14 -20.21 24.75
C ASN A 553 -10.08 -19.45 26.10
N ALA A 554 -10.24 -18.12 26.07
CA ALA A 554 -10.25 -17.28 27.26
C ALA A 554 -11.63 -17.23 27.94
N GLU A 555 -11.67 -16.88 29.23
CA GLU A 555 -12.91 -16.77 30.00
C GLU A 555 -13.52 -15.36 29.91
N HIS A 556 -14.86 -15.30 29.81
CA HIS A 556 -15.60 -14.05 29.71
C HIS A 556 -15.96 -13.49 31.08
N GLN A 557 -15.14 -12.56 31.57
CA GLN A 557 -15.30 -11.89 32.87
C GLN A 557 -15.32 -10.36 32.72
N PRO A 558 -16.45 -9.74 32.31
CA PRO A 558 -16.61 -8.28 32.36
C PRO A 558 -16.45 -7.74 33.79
N PRO A 559 -15.83 -6.56 33.99
CA PRO A 559 -15.45 -5.57 32.98
C PRO A 559 -14.01 -5.70 32.46
N THR A 560 -13.21 -6.69 32.88
CA THR A 560 -11.78 -6.79 32.54
C THR A 560 -11.46 -7.74 31.39
N SER A 561 -12.28 -8.78 31.17
CA SER A 561 -12.10 -9.78 30.10
C SER A 561 -13.37 -9.93 29.26
N PHE A 562 -13.34 -9.45 28.01
CA PHE A 562 -14.38 -9.66 27.02
C PHE A 562 -13.96 -10.75 26.03
N VAL A 563 -14.88 -11.62 25.64
CA VAL A 563 -14.65 -12.66 24.63
C VAL A 563 -15.66 -12.46 23.51
N MET A 564 -15.19 -12.33 22.27
CA MET A 564 -16.05 -12.14 21.11
C MET A 564 -16.84 -13.41 20.79
N LYS A 565 -18.09 -13.27 20.33
CA LYS A 565 -18.95 -14.39 19.94
C LYS A 565 -18.86 -14.59 18.43
N ASN A 566 -18.37 -15.75 18.00
CA ASN A 566 -18.25 -16.16 16.59
C ASN A 566 -17.46 -15.16 15.72
N GLN A 567 -16.49 -14.46 16.31
CA GLN A 567 -15.63 -13.45 15.66
C GLN A 567 -14.19 -13.62 16.16
N ILE A 568 -13.24 -13.41 15.27
CA ILE A 568 -11.79 -13.55 15.51
C ILE A 568 -11.13 -12.27 15.00
N TRP A 569 -10.08 -11.78 15.66
CA TRP A 569 -9.37 -10.60 15.16
C TRP A 569 -8.59 -10.95 13.89
N PRO A 570 -8.59 -10.09 12.86
CA PRO A 570 -7.91 -10.36 11.61
C PRO A 570 -6.38 -10.31 11.80
N HIS A 571 -5.68 -11.30 11.23
CA HIS A 571 -4.22 -11.41 11.29
C HIS A 571 -3.64 -11.31 9.87
N ASP A 572 -2.71 -10.39 9.65
CA ASP A 572 -1.94 -10.26 8.40
C ASP A 572 -0.63 -9.52 8.68
N ARG A 573 0.24 -9.38 7.67
CA ARG A 573 1.51 -8.64 7.72
C ARG A 573 1.36 -7.15 8.04
N CYS A 574 0.16 -6.60 7.94
CA CYS A 574 -0.21 -5.28 8.43
C CYS A 574 -1.53 -5.40 9.20
N ILE A 575 -1.52 -5.03 10.49
CA ILE A 575 -2.71 -5.00 11.35
C ILE A 575 -2.87 -3.58 11.90
N ARG A 576 -4.02 -2.96 11.64
CA ARG A 576 -4.38 -1.63 12.14
C ARG A 576 -5.61 -1.73 13.04
N THR A 577 -5.45 -1.32 14.29
CA THR A 577 -6.51 -1.29 15.30
C THR A 577 -6.85 0.16 15.65
N GLU A 578 -8.14 0.47 15.78
CA GLU A 578 -8.67 1.80 16.09
C GLU A 578 -9.75 1.68 17.17
N VAL A 579 -9.75 2.62 18.13
CA VAL A 579 -10.78 2.77 19.17
C VAL A 579 -11.60 4.02 18.83
N LEU A 580 -12.89 3.83 18.62
CA LEU A 580 -13.83 4.86 18.20
C LEU A 580 -14.81 5.22 19.32
N ASN A 581 -15.02 6.52 19.51
CA ASN A 581 -16.06 7.10 20.36
C ASN A 581 -17.47 6.73 19.84
N PRO A 582 -18.55 6.92 20.62
CA PRO A 582 -19.93 6.75 20.14
C PRO A 582 -20.23 7.59 18.89
N ASP A 583 -19.61 8.77 18.82
CA ASP A 583 -19.69 9.77 17.74
C ASP A 583 -18.76 9.46 16.54
N ARG A 584 -18.07 8.31 16.58
CA ARG A 584 -17.14 7.75 15.56
C ARG A 584 -15.78 8.45 15.40
N GLU A 585 -15.43 9.35 16.30
CA GLU A 585 -14.08 9.93 16.37
C GLU A 585 -13.05 8.90 16.86
N THR A 586 -11.82 8.91 16.30
CA THR A 586 -10.77 7.92 16.56
C THR A 586 -9.89 8.32 17.75
N ILE A 587 -10.30 7.92 18.95
CA ILE A 587 -9.65 8.24 20.23
C ILE A 587 -8.21 7.69 20.30
N ALA A 588 -7.98 6.49 19.76
CA ALA A 588 -6.67 5.87 19.70
C ALA A 588 -6.55 4.95 18.50
N TRP A 589 -5.35 4.84 17.94
CA TRP A 589 -5.04 3.87 16.89
C TRP A 589 -3.63 3.30 17.05
N ARG A 590 -3.43 2.09 16.51
CA ARG A 590 -2.16 1.35 16.55
C ARG A 590 -2.04 0.53 15.29
N GLU A 591 -0.88 0.60 14.65
CA GLU A 591 -0.60 -0.06 13.38
C GLU A 591 0.69 -0.87 13.52
N SER A 592 0.60 -2.17 13.32
CA SER A 592 1.70 -3.14 13.42
C SER A 592 2.01 -3.68 12.04
N ILE A 593 3.22 -3.41 11.54
CA ILE A 593 3.67 -3.82 10.20
C ILE A 593 4.87 -4.76 10.33
N LEU A 594 4.78 -5.95 9.73
CA LEU A 594 5.88 -6.90 9.64
C LEU A 594 6.89 -6.45 8.59
N LYS A 595 8.09 -6.06 9.02
CA LYS A 595 9.20 -5.73 8.13
C LYS A 595 10.23 -6.86 8.14
N GLN A 596 10.43 -7.50 6.99
CA GLN A 596 11.61 -8.32 6.76
C GLN A 596 12.82 -7.39 6.60
N SER A 597 13.81 -7.48 7.50
CA SER A 597 15.08 -6.77 7.32
C SER A 597 15.98 -7.56 6.37
N PHE A 598 16.04 -7.14 5.11
CA PHE A 598 17.03 -7.64 4.16
C PHE A 598 18.39 -7.00 4.49
N ASN A 599 19.39 -7.78 4.91
CA ASN A 599 20.75 -7.30 5.16
C ASN A 599 21.51 -7.09 3.84
N GLY A 600 20.98 -6.21 2.98
CA GLY A 600 21.66 -5.77 1.76
C GLY A 600 22.84 -4.87 2.10
N VAL A 601 24.05 -5.29 1.73
CA VAL A 601 25.26 -4.45 1.81
C VAL A 601 25.16 -3.34 0.77
N GLN A 602 24.57 -2.22 1.18
CA GLN A 602 24.26 -1.11 0.29
C GLN A 602 25.51 -0.26 0.02
N TYR A 603 26.10 -0.42 -1.16
CA TYR A 603 27.13 0.50 -1.65
C TYR A 603 26.55 1.91 -1.78
N GLY A 604 27.26 2.90 -1.24
CA GLY A 604 26.78 4.28 -1.22
C GLY A 604 26.83 4.95 -2.58
N THR A 605 25.69 5.52 -2.99
CA THR A 605 25.58 6.65 -3.92
C THR A 605 24.58 7.64 -3.31
N ASP A 606 24.85 8.93 -3.43
CA ASP A 606 24.19 9.98 -2.64
C ASP A 606 22.68 10.09 -2.86
N ALA A 607 21.99 10.61 -1.84
CA ALA A 607 20.57 10.92 -1.89
C ALA A 607 20.30 12.17 -2.73
N ASP A 608 19.38 12.06 -3.68
CA ASP A 608 18.24 13.00 -3.82
C ASP A 608 17.32 12.59 -4.98
N LYS A 609 16.11 12.09 -4.65
CA LYS A 609 14.82 12.44 -5.29
C LYS A 609 13.62 11.69 -4.72
N ASN A 610 12.51 12.40 -4.64
CA ASN A 610 11.19 11.87 -4.29
C ASN A 610 10.54 11.16 -5.49
N CYS A 611 9.96 10.00 -5.24
CA CYS A 611 8.67 9.52 -5.76
C CYS A 611 7.98 8.84 -4.56
N VAL A 612 6.74 9.11 -4.14
CA VAL A 612 5.56 9.64 -4.85
C VAL A 612 5.25 8.79 -6.07
N ILE A 613 4.54 7.70 -5.81
CA ILE A 613 3.97 6.77 -6.78
C ILE A 613 2.48 7.13 -6.97
N MET A 614 1.98 7.00 -8.21
CA MET A 614 0.55 6.87 -8.51
C MET A 614 0.17 5.39 -8.40
#